data_AF-A0A6P0DTW0-F1
#
_entry.id   AF-A0A6P0DTW0-F1
#
_cell.length_a   1.000
_cell.length_b   1.000
_cell.length_c   1.000
_cell.angle_alpha   90.00
_cell.angle_beta   90.00
_cell.angle_gamma   90.00
#
_symmetry.space_group_name_H-M   'P 1'
#
loop_
_entity.id
_entity.type
_entity.pdbx_description
1 polymer ?
#
loop_
_entity_poly.entity_id
_entity_poly.type
_entity_poly.pdbx_seq_one_letter_code
_entity_poly.pdbx_strand_id
1 'polypeptide(L)'
;LPRNAGKADGSLLPAGALQFRNDYGTVGFGGAAPTRGDKPHRFIFRVHALKVATLPLTADTTNAVARYMTHLNEIDSATYTGLYELK
;
A
#
# COMPACT_ATOMS: atom_id res chain seq x y z
N LEU A 1 -10.64 0.11 10.09
CA LEU A 1 -9.57 -0.79 10.57
C LEU A 1 -9.07 -0.31 11.92
N PRO A 2 -8.64 -1.20 12.84
CA PRO A 2 -8.03 -0.77 14.09
C PRO A 2 -6.73 0.00 13.82
N ARG A 3 -6.32 0.83 14.79
CA ARG A 3 -5.00 1.48 14.74
C ARG A 3 -3.92 0.42 14.59
N ASN A 4 -2.92 0.68 13.76
CA ASN A 4 -1.79 -0.22 13.46
C ASN A 4 -2.13 -1.49 12.64
N ALA A 5 -3.26 -1.50 11.91
CA ALA A 5 -3.61 -2.63 11.03
C ALA A 5 -2.58 -2.97 9.94
N GLY A 6 -1.75 -1.99 9.54
CA GLY A 6 -0.69 -2.16 8.53
C GLY A 6 0.65 -2.68 9.07
N LYS A 7 0.69 -3.22 10.30
CA LYS A 7 1.91 -3.83 10.87
C LYS A 7 2.32 -5.07 10.07
N ALA A 8 3.63 -5.31 9.99
CA ALA A 8 4.22 -6.33 9.11
C ALA A 8 3.73 -7.76 9.37
N ASP A 9 3.37 -8.10 10.61
CA ASP A 9 2.91 -9.45 10.96
C ASP A 9 1.44 -9.73 10.55
N GLY A 10 0.72 -8.74 10.03
CA GLY A 10 -0.64 -8.90 9.53
C GLY A 10 -1.71 -9.25 10.56
N SER A 11 -1.36 -9.32 11.85
CA SER A 11 -2.26 -9.77 12.94
C SER A 11 -3.51 -8.92 13.15
N LEU A 12 -3.57 -7.73 12.55
CA LEU A 12 -4.68 -6.79 12.65
C LEU A 12 -5.38 -6.57 11.29
N LEU A 13 -5.03 -7.34 10.27
CA LEU A 13 -5.71 -7.31 8.98
C LEU A 13 -7.05 -8.04 9.05
N PRO A 14 -8.05 -7.61 8.26
CA PRO A 14 -9.24 -8.42 8.02
C PRO A 14 -8.87 -9.79 7.45
N ALA A 15 -9.68 -10.81 7.75
CA ALA A 15 -9.50 -12.15 7.20
C ALA A 15 -9.50 -12.11 5.66
N GLY A 16 -8.54 -12.81 5.04
CA GLY A 16 -8.36 -12.87 3.59
C GLY A 16 -7.60 -11.68 2.97
N ALA A 17 -7.25 -10.65 3.75
CA ALA A 17 -6.41 -9.56 3.25
C ALA A 17 -4.93 -9.96 3.22
N LEU A 18 -4.21 -9.46 2.22
CA LEU A 18 -2.77 -9.67 2.03
C LEU A 18 -2.01 -8.34 2.12
N GLN A 19 -0.79 -8.40 2.62
CA GLN A 19 0.20 -7.33 2.51
C GLN A 19 1.37 -7.82 1.65
N PHE A 20 1.81 -6.98 0.73
CA PHE A 20 2.93 -7.30 -0.16
C PHE A 20 4.23 -6.67 0.34
N ARG A 21 5.36 -7.22 -0.12
CA ARG A 21 6.67 -6.64 0.12
C ARG A 21 6.77 -5.28 -0.58
N ASN A 22 7.19 -4.26 0.16
CA ASN A 22 7.40 -2.91 -0.33
C ASN A 22 8.86 -2.69 -0.78
N ASP A 23 9.17 -1.49 -1.28
CA ASP A 23 10.50 -1.15 -1.79
C ASP A 23 11.57 -0.96 -0.70
N TYR A 24 11.20 -0.93 0.59
CA TYR A 24 12.15 -1.10 1.70
C TYR A 24 12.59 -2.56 1.87
N GLY A 25 12.03 -3.49 1.10
CA GLY A 25 12.31 -4.92 1.19
C GLY A 25 11.55 -5.63 2.32
N THR A 26 10.60 -4.96 2.99
CA THR A 26 9.82 -5.52 4.10
C THR A 26 8.33 -5.68 3.74
N VAL A 27 7.60 -6.53 4.45
CA VAL A 27 6.13 -6.63 4.30
C VAL A 27 5.45 -5.55 5.13
N GLY A 28 4.41 -4.93 4.58
CA GLY A 28 3.56 -3.94 5.27
C GLY A 28 3.96 -2.48 5.00
N PHE A 29 3.46 -1.57 5.84
CA PHE A 29 3.67 -0.13 5.66
C PHE A 29 5.10 0.29 6.07
N GLY A 30 5.84 0.87 5.13
CA GLY A 30 7.10 1.57 5.38
C GLY A 30 6.86 3.08 5.26
N GLY A 31 7.09 3.82 6.35
CA GLY A 31 6.76 5.25 6.46
C GLY A 31 7.59 6.17 5.56
N ALA A 32 7.42 7.48 5.79
CA ALA A 32 8.14 8.51 5.06
C ALA A 32 9.62 8.60 5.52
N ALA A 33 10.54 8.53 4.56
CA ALA A 33 11.97 8.76 4.77
C ALA A 33 12.58 9.57 3.61
N PRO A 34 12.11 10.80 3.35
CA PRO A 34 12.66 11.64 2.30
C PRO A 34 14.11 12.04 2.62
N THR A 35 14.87 12.34 1.58
CA THR A 35 16.24 12.85 1.72
C THR A 35 16.24 14.18 2.47
N ARG A 36 17.15 14.34 3.43
CA ARG A 36 17.29 15.59 4.20
C ARG A 36 17.59 16.77 3.28
N GLY A 37 16.86 17.87 3.47
CA GLY A 37 17.03 19.11 2.71
C GLY A 37 16.41 19.09 1.31
N ASP A 38 15.80 17.98 0.88
CA ASP A 38 15.01 17.95 -0.35
C ASP A 38 13.65 18.64 -0.15
N LYS A 39 13.01 19.04 -1.26
CA LYS A 39 11.65 19.59 -1.24
C LYS A 39 10.66 18.58 -0.64
N PRO A 40 9.48 18.99 -0.15
CA PRO A 40 8.47 18.04 0.33
C PRO A 40 8.14 16.95 -0.68
N HIS A 41 8.31 15.68 -0.26
CA HIS A 41 7.93 14.51 -1.05
C HIS A 41 6.42 14.28 -0.94
N ARG A 42 5.82 13.74 -2.01
CA ARG A 42 4.40 13.36 -2.06
C ARG A 42 4.24 11.91 -1.64
N PHE A 43 3.47 11.67 -0.58
CA PHE A 43 3.08 10.34 -0.13
C PHE A 43 1.61 10.12 -0.52
N ILE A 44 1.41 9.34 -1.57
CA ILE A 44 0.10 9.14 -2.21
C ILE A 44 -0.55 7.89 -1.63
N PHE A 45 -1.59 8.07 -0.83
CA PHE A 45 -2.44 7.01 -0.31
C PHE A 45 -3.66 6.88 -1.24
N ARG A 46 -3.84 5.70 -1.83
CA ARG A 46 -4.96 5.43 -2.75
C ARG A 46 -5.74 4.20 -2.31
N VAL A 47 -7.06 4.31 -2.35
CA VAL A 47 -8.00 3.20 -2.14
C VAL A 47 -8.67 2.91 -3.47
N HIS A 48 -8.77 1.63 -3.82
CA HIS A 48 -9.36 1.15 -5.06
C HIS A 48 -10.60 0.31 -4.76
N ALA A 49 -11.73 0.63 -5.39
CA ALA A 49 -12.89 -0.24 -5.42
C ALA A 49 -12.74 -1.21 -6.60
N LEU A 50 -12.89 -2.52 -6.35
CA LEU A 50 -12.66 -3.55 -7.36
C LEU A 50 -13.95 -4.26 -7.78
N LYS A 51 -14.03 -4.67 -9.05
CA LYS A 51 -15.17 -5.41 -9.63
C LYS A 51 -15.18 -6.91 -9.33
N VAL A 52 -14.16 -7.40 -8.62
CA VAL A 52 -13.99 -8.80 -8.24
C VAL A 52 -13.82 -8.90 -6.72
N ALA A 53 -14.33 -9.98 -6.13
CA ALA A 53 -14.23 -10.20 -4.69
C ALA A 53 -12.80 -10.57 -4.25
N THR A 54 -12.06 -11.27 -5.11
CA THR A 54 -10.69 -11.71 -4.84
C THR A 54 -9.82 -11.52 -6.08
N LEU A 55 -8.55 -11.19 -5.86
CA LEU A 55 -7.52 -11.20 -6.90
C LEU A 55 -6.71 -12.50 -6.77
N PRO A 56 -6.25 -13.10 -7.89
CA PRO A 56 -5.43 -14.31 -7.86
C PRO A 56 -3.98 -13.98 -7.48
N LEU A 57 -3.78 -13.47 -6.25
CA LEU A 57 -2.50 -13.03 -5.71
C LEU A 57 -2.12 -13.90 -4.52
N THR A 58 -0.82 -14.13 -4.36
CA THR A 58 -0.23 -14.83 -3.21
C THR A 58 0.72 -13.88 -2.46
N ALA A 59 1.13 -14.24 -1.24
CA ALA A 59 2.07 -13.43 -0.46
C ALA A 59 3.42 -13.17 -1.16
N ASP A 60 3.82 -14.05 -2.08
CA ASP A 60 5.07 -13.94 -2.86
C ASP A 60 4.92 -13.09 -4.13
N THR A 61 3.70 -12.65 -4.45
CA THR A 61 3.47 -11.81 -5.63
C THR A 61 4.15 -10.46 -5.46
N THR A 62 4.83 -9.98 -6.51
CA THR A 62 5.48 -8.67 -6.46
C THR A 62 4.45 -7.56 -6.35
N ASN A 63 4.81 -6.47 -5.66
CA ASN A 63 3.93 -5.32 -5.50
C ASN A 63 3.50 -4.72 -6.87
N ALA A 64 4.38 -4.77 -7.87
CA ALA A 64 4.07 -4.34 -9.24
C ALA A 64 2.94 -5.15 -9.88
N VAL A 65 2.97 -6.49 -9.76
CA VAL A 65 1.92 -7.38 -10.27
C VAL A 65 0.61 -7.17 -9.48
N ALA A 66 0.69 -7.03 -8.16
CA ALA A 66 -0.49 -6.71 -7.34
C ALA A 66 -1.16 -5.40 -7.79
N ARG A 67 -0.36 -4.36 -8.06
CA ARG A 67 -0.86 -3.08 -8.60
C ARG A 67 -1.47 -3.23 -9.99
N TYR A 68 -0.85 -4.01 -10.86
CA TYR A 68 -1.36 -4.28 -12.19
C TYR A 68 -2.73 -4.97 -12.14
N MET A 69 -2.87 -6.02 -11.31
CA MET A 69 -4.13 -6.75 -11.14
C MET A 69 -5.21 -5.89 -10.47
N THR A 70 -4.83 -5.00 -9.55
CA THR A 70 -5.72 -3.98 -8.97
C THR A 70 -6.26 -3.07 -10.06
N HIS A 71 -5.38 -2.52 -10.92
CA HIS A 71 -5.76 -1.60 -11.99
C HIS A 71 -6.72 -2.24 -13.01
N LEU A 72 -6.48 -3.48 -13.43
CA LEU A 72 -7.36 -4.19 -14.37
C LEU A 72 -8.79 -4.42 -13.84
N ASN A 73 -8.95 -4.41 -12.52
CA ASN A 73 -10.20 -4.68 -11.84
C ASN A 73 -10.82 -3.45 -11.16
N GLU A 74 -10.20 -2.28 -11.29
CA GLU A 74 -10.69 -1.04 -10.68
C GLU A 74 -12.03 -0.61 -11.28
N ILE A 75 -13.00 -0.29 -10.40
CA ILE A 75 -14.24 0.40 -10.74
C ILE A 75 -14.02 1.91 -10.57
N ASP A 76 -13.47 2.29 -9.43
CA ASP A 76 -13.19 3.68 -9.05
C ASP A 76 -12.09 3.72 -7.98
N SER A 77 -11.57 4.92 -7.69
CA SER A 77 -10.59 5.11 -6.65
C SER A 77 -10.66 6.49 -6.00
N ALA A 78 -10.22 6.56 -4.75
CA ALA A 78 -10.04 7.80 -4.02
C ALA A 78 -8.57 7.95 -3.61
N THR A 79 -8.05 9.18 -3.67
CA THR A 79 -6.65 9.48 -3.36
C THR A 79 -6.56 10.57 -2.30
N TYR A 80 -5.65 10.38 -1.34
CA TYR A 80 -5.18 11.40 -0.41
C TYR A 80 -3.67 11.54 -0.55
N THR A 81 -3.17 12.77 -0.67
CA THR A 81 -1.72 13.03 -0.78
C THR A 81 -1.25 13.83 0.42
N GLY A 82 -0.38 13.23 1.22
CA GLY A 82 0.36 13.91 2.28
C GLY A 82 1.70 14.44 1.75
N LEU A 83 2.15 15.57 2.30
CA LEU A 83 3.49 16.10 2.05
C LEU A 83 4.35 15.95 3.30
N TYR A 84 5.59 15.53 3.13
CA TYR A 84 6.57 15.49 4.21
C TYR A 84 7.96 15.85 3.69
N GLU A 85 8.68 16.67 4.45
CA GLU A 85 10.08 17.00 4.23
C GLU A 85 10.87 16.74 5.52
N LEU A 86 12.12 16.31 5.37
CA LEU A 86 13.06 16.23 6.47
C LEU A 86 14.00 17.44 6.37
N LYS A 87 13.79 18.43 7.24
CA LYS A 87 14.73 19.56 7.41
C LYS A 87 15.95 19.08 8.17
#